data_AF-A0A2V7Q1G3-F1
#
_entry.id   AF-A0A2V7Q1G3-F1
#
_cell.length_a   1.000
_cell.length_b   1.000
_cell.length_c   1.000
_cell.angle_alpha   90.00
_cell.angle_beta   90.00
_cell.angle_gamma   90.00
#
_symmetry.space_group_name_H-M   'P 1'
#
loop_
_entity.id
_entity.type
_entity.pdbx_description
1 polymer ?
#
loop_
_entity_poly.entity_id
_entity_poly.type
_entity_poly.pdbx_seq_one_letter_code
_entity_poly.pdbx_strand_id
1 'polypeptide(L)'
;FVAEGLIYWQKVNVGMVPVSQYDECLGRAEACAAKVFALNPESSKGHSLRGAIRHTRADPAGAARDYKRALLLDPNDPEALLWLAYSYGVSGRPALARALLDRLQQVDPLTSVNLIMSGMVAMFDGNYPEALTWTQRAVAIDPANPTPRMMHAMMLAANGHRDEGLAMLDGVGRDTSPMAWARLAPAMACALRGEHDKLLGVVTPELRAAAQWDEIFSWWLADCFALVNERDAAIDFFERAVEFGFINLPWLSEYEPFLANLRGEPRFVRLMERVRRAWEAFEP
;
A
#
# COMPACT_ATOMS: atom_id res chain seq x y z
N PHE A 1 -9.66 7.69 23.52
CA PHE A 1 -10.43 7.45 22.29
C PHE A 1 -9.56 7.39 21.03
N VAL A 2 -8.71 8.39 20.71
CA VAL A 2 -7.83 8.33 19.52
C VAL A 2 -6.95 7.07 19.51
N ALA A 3 -6.12 6.87 20.55
CA ALA A 3 -5.22 5.71 20.63
C ALA A 3 -5.97 4.37 20.56
N GLU A 4 -7.13 4.28 21.22
CA GLU A 4 -7.97 3.09 21.17
C GLU A 4 -8.52 2.83 19.75
N GLY A 5 -9.01 3.88 19.08
CA GLY A 5 -9.49 3.78 17.70
C GLY A 5 -8.39 3.36 16.72
N LEU A 6 -7.18 3.92 16.88
CA LEU A 6 -6.01 3.53 16.09
C LEU A 6 -5.65 2.05 16.32
N ILE A 7 -5.77 1.52 17.54
CA ILE A 7 -5.51 0.09 17.79
C ILE A 7 -6.51 -0.79 17.02
N TYR A 8 -7.80 -0.45 17.00
CA TYR A 8 -8.78 -1.24 16.24
C TYR A 8 -8.54 -1.14 14.73
N TRP A 9 -8.25 0.05 14.23
CA TRP A 9 -7.92 0.23 12.82
C TRP A 9 -6.63 -0.50 12.44
N GLN A 10 -5.57 -0.42 13.27
CA GLN A 10 -4.28 -1.05 12.99
C GLN A 10 -4.40 -2.57 12.91
N LYS A 11 -5.27 -3.19 13.72
CA LYS A 11 -5.55 -4.64 13.62
C LYS A 11 -6.02 -5.05 12.22
N VAL A 12 -6.77 -4.18 11.54
CA VAL A 12 -7.22 -4.38 10.16
C VAL A 12 -6.09 -4.05 9.19
N ASN A 13 -5.47 -2.87 9.33
CA ASN A 13 -4.38 -2.38 8.46
C ASN A 13 -3.21 -3.37 8.31
N VAL A 14 -2.79 -4.04 9.39
CA VAL A 14 -1.70 -5.05 9.33
C VAL A 14 -2.20 -6.50 9.28
N GLY A 15 -3.51 -6.70 9.21
CA GLY A 15 -4.16 -8.01 9.12
C GLY A 15 -3.90 -8.91 10.33
N MET A 16 -3.87 -8.35 11.54
CA MET A 16 -3.70 -9.10 12.80
C MET A 16 -4.95 -9.85 13.25
N VAL A 17 -6.10 -9.56 12.65
CA VAL A 17 -7.37 -10.28 12.88
C VAL A 17 -7.85 -10.92 11.57
N PRO A 18 -8.71 -11.96 11.63
CA PRO A 18 -9.33 -12.51 10.43
C PRO A 18 -10.21 -11.47 9.72
N VAL A 19 -10.34 -11.58 8.40
CA VAL A 19 -11.17 -10.68 7.57
C VAL A 19 -12.62 -10.61 8.08
N SER A 20 -13.14 -11.70 8.64
CA SER A 20 -14.49 -11.74 9.25
C SER A 20 -14.67 -10.78 10.43
N GLN A 21 -13.59 -10.24 11.00
CA GLN A 21 -13.60 -9.27 12.11
C GLN A 21 -13.24 -7.85 11.67
N TYR A 22 -12.96 -7.61 10.38
CA TYR A 22 -12.56 -6.29 9.89
C TYR A 22 -13.65 -5.25 10.10
N ASP A 23 -14.89 -5.57 9.71
CA ASP A 23 -16.04 -4.70 9.90
C ASP A 23 -16.27 -4.33 11.36
N GLU A 24 -16.19 -5.31 12.26
CA GLU A 24 -16.34 -5.07 13.70
C GLU A 24 -15.24 -4.13 14.22
N CYS A 25 -13.98 -4.39 13.86
CA CYS A 25 -12.86 -3.55 14.27
C CYS A 25 -12.99 -2.12 13.73
N LEU A 26 -13.33 -1.96 12.45
CA LEU A 26 -13.55 -0.64 11.85
C LEU A 26 -14.73 0.08 12.50
N GLY A 27 -15.83 -0.61 12.80
CA GLY A 27 -16.96 -0.03 13.52
C GLY A 27 -16.59 0.48 14.93
N ARG A 28 -15.70 -0.24 15.62
CA ARG A 28 -15.15 0.23 16.92
C ARG A 28 -14.22 1.43 16.75
N ALA A 29 -13.41 1.47 15.69
CA ALA A 29 -12.57 2.62 15.37
C ALA A 29 -13.42 3.86 15.03
N GLU A 30 -14.50 3.70 14.25
CA GLU A 30 -15.48 4.73 13.91
C GLU A 30 -16.19 5.28 15.16
N ALA A 31 -16.63 4.39 16.07
CA ALA A 31 -17.22 4.79 17.34
C ALA A 31 -16.23 5.59 18.22
N CYS A 32 -14.94 5.23 18.19
CA CYS A 32 -13.90 6.01 18.86
C CYS A 32 -13.72 7.38 18.21
N ALA A 33 -13.66 7.46 16.87
CA ALA A 33 -13.55 8.72 16.14
C ALA A 33 -14.75 9.65 16.43
N ALA A 34 -15.97 9.12 16.48
CA ALA A 34 -17.17 9.88 16.83
C ALA A 34 -17.07 10.51 18.23
N LYS A 35 -16.57 9.77 19.22
CA LYS A 35 -16.32 10.31 20.57
C LYS A 35 -15.24 11.37 20.58
N VAL A 36 -14.19 11.24 19.76
CA VAL A 36 -13.14 12.26 19.63
C VAL A 36 -13.75 13.57 19.12
N PHE A 37 -14.56 13.53 18.07
CA PHE A 37 -15.19 14.74 17.50
C PHE A 37 -16.27 15.33 18.42
N ALA A 38 -16.97 14.52 19.22
CA ALA A 38 -17.90 15.03 20.22
C ALA A 38 -17.20 15.83 21.33
N LEU A 39 -15.96 15.46 21.67
CA LEU A 39 -15.15 16.16 22.68
C LEU A 39 -14.39 17.35 22.09
N ASN A 40 -13.86 17.20 20.88
CA ASN A 40 -13.15 18.24 20.16
C ASN A 40 -13.37 18.09 18.65
N PRO A 41 -14.26 18.91 18.05
CA PRO A 41 -14.52 18.90 16.61
C PRO A 41 -13.29 19.20 15.75
N GLU A 42 -12.30 19.92 16.28
CA GLU A 42 -11.09 20.38 15.60
C GLU A 42 -9.86 19.55 16.04
N SER A 43 -10.07 18.28 16.39
CA SER A 43 -8.99 17.38 16.77
C SER A 43 -8.21 16.92 15.54
N SER A 44 -6.95 17.38 15.39
CA SER A 44 -6.06 16.92 14.31
C SER A 44 -5.98 15.39 14.24
N LYS A 45 -5.63 14.74 15.36
CA LYS A 45 -5.58 13.27 15.46
C LYS A 45 -6.93 12.58 15.21
N GLY A 46 -8.05 13.26 15.47
CA GLY A 46 -9.38 12.78 15.13
C GLY A 46 -9.60 12.73 13.62
N HIS A 47 -9.15 13.78 12.91
CA HIS A 47 -9.11 13.80 11.46
C HIS A 47 -8.17 12.73 10.90
N SER A 48 -6.95 12.57 11.42
CA SER A 48 -6.01 11.52 11.00
C SER A 48 -6.62 10.11 11.12
N LEU A 49 -7.23 9.81 12.28
CA LEU A 49 -7.92 8.53 12.49
C LEU A 49 -9.09 8.33 11.52
N ARG A 50 -9.94 9.34 11.32
CA ARG A 50 -11.06 9.24 10.37
C ARG A 50 -10.57 9.08 8.93
N GLY A 51 -9.48 9.75 8.57
CA GLY A 51 -8.83 9.59 7.28
C GLY A 51 -8.39 8.14 7.04
N ALA A 52 -7.70 7.55 8.02
CA ALA A 52 -7.26 6.15 7.97
C ALA A 52 -8.42 5.16 7.83
N ILE A 53 -9.50 5.37 8.59
CA ILE A 53 -10.72 4.57 8.47
C ILE A 53 -11.34 4.72 7.07
N ARG A 54 -11.48 5.95 6.57
CA ARG A 54 -12.06 6.22 5.24
C ARG A 54 -11.24 5.58 4.13
N HIS A 55 -9.92 5.61 4.22
CA HIS A 55 -9.03 4.94 3.28
C HIS A 55 -9.31 3.43 3.25
N THR A 56 -9.32 2.76 4.40
CA THR A 56 -9.67 1.32 4.50
C THR A 56 -11.11 1.01 4.05
N ARG A 57 -12.01 2.00 4.11
CA ARG A 57 -13.39 1.91 3.60
C ARG A 57 -13.53 2.25 2.11
N ALA A 58 -12.43 2.32 1.35
CA ALA A 58 -12.40 2.69 -0.06
C ALA A 58 -12.99 4.08 -0.36
N ASP A 59 -12.82 5.04 0.54
CA ASP A 59 -13.10 6.48 0.34
C ASP A 59 -11.79 7.30 0.34
N PRO A 60 -10.95 7.17 -0.71
CA PRO A 60 -9.66 7.87 -0.79
C PRO A 60 -9.82 9.39 -0.82
N ALA A 61 -10.87 9.91 -1.45
CA ALA A 61 -11.13 11.35 -1.51
C ALA A 61 -11.54 11.93 -0.15
N GLY A 62 -12.36 11.22 0.63
CA GLY A 62 -12.66 11.56 2.01
C GLY A 62 -11.45 11.45 2.93
N ALA A 63 -10.60 10.43 2.72
CA ALA A 63 -9.36 10.26 3.46
C ALA A 63 -8.39 11.42 3.24
N ALA A 64 -8.10 11.78 1.98
CA ALA A 64 -7.22 12.90 1.65
C ALA A 64 -7.70 14.24 2.24
N ARG A 65 -9.02 14.50 2.21
CA ARG A 65 -9.61 15.69 2.84
C ARG A 65 -9.38 15.72 4.35
N ASP A 66 -9.51 14.58 5.02
CA ASP A 66 -9.27 14.48 6.46
C ASP A 66 -7.79 14.65 6.80
N TYR A 67 -6.87 14.01 6.08
CA TYR A 67 -5.43 14.21 6.32
C TYR A 67 -5.00 15.66 6.09
N LYS A 68 -5.50 16.32 5.02
CA LYS A 68 -5.28 17.76 4.82
C LYS A 68 -5.80 18.58 6.00
N ARG A 69 -6.99 18.26 6.51
CA ARG A 69 -7.55 18.95 7.69
C ARG A 69 -6.71 18.72 8.94
N ALA A 70 -6.22 17.51 9.16
CA ALA A 70 -5.28 17.20 10.23
C ALA A 70 -4.01 18.04 10.12
N LEU A 71 -3.40 18.13 8.92
CA LEU A 71 -2.18 18.92 8.69
C LEU A 71 -2.40 20.44 8.79
N LEU A 72 -3.61 20.94 8.51
CA LEU A 72 -3.95 22.33 8.78
C LEU A 72 -4.00 22.64 10.28
N LEU A 73 -4.36 21.67 11.11
CA LEU A 73 -4.48 21.80 12.56
C LEU A 73 -3.17 21.48 13.29
N ASP A 74 -2.40 20.52 12.77
CA ASP A 74 -1.07 20.14 13.23
C ASP A 74 -0.19 19.79 12.01
N PRO A 75 0.63 20.74 11.51
CA PRO A 75 1.50 20.53 10.35
C PRO A 75 2.56 19.43 10.53
N ASN A 76 2.76 18.93 11.74
CA ASN A 76 3.75 17.92 12.08
C ASN A 76 3.11 16.59 12.52
N ASP A 77 1.82 16.36 12.27
CA ASP A 77 1.21 15.05 12.54
C ASP A 77 1.85 13.99 11.60
N PRO A 78 2.67 13.06 12.13
CA PRO A 78 3.40 12.12 11.29
C PRO A 78 2.47 11.15 10.54
N GLU A 79 1.33 10.80 11.14
CA GLU A 79 0.35 9.89 10.54
C GLU A 79 -0.32 10.56 9.33
N ALA A 80 -0.72 11.82 9.47
CA ALA A 80 -1.33 12.58 8.38
C ALA A 80 -0.33 12.88 7.26
N LEU A 81 0.93 13.18 7.59
CA LEU A 81 2.00 13.35 6.60
C LEU A 81 2.23 12.07 5.79
N LEU A 82 2.35 10.92 6.48
CA LEU A 82 2.59 9.62 5.88
C LEU A 82 1.46 9.22 4.92
N TRP A 83 0.22 9.23 5.39
CA TRP A 83 -0.90 8.73 4.59
C TRP A 83 -1.36 9.70 3.50
N LEU A 84 -1.19 11.01 3.67
CA LEU A 84 -1.42 11.95 2.57
C LEU A 84 -0.34 11.82 1.50
N ALA A 85 0.92 11.62 1.89
CA ALA A 85 1.99 11.33 0.92
C ALA A 85 1.69 10.04 0.15
N TYR A 86 1.25 9.01 0.86
CA TYR A 86 0.82 7.76 0.26
C TYR A 86 -0.30 7.95 -0.77
N SER A 87 -1.36 8.66 -0.37
CA SER A 87 -2.50 9.00 -1.25
C SER A 87 -2.06 9.73 -2.52
N TYR A 88 -1.11 10.67 -2.42
CA TYR A 88 -0.54 11.32 -3.59
C TYR A 88 0.32 10.39 -4.44
N GLY A 89 1.07 9.48 -3.84
CA GLY A 89 1.83 8.45 -4.56
C GLY A 89 0.94 7.56 -5.44
N VAL A 90 -0.09 6.95 -4.83
CA VAL A 90 -1.05 6.08 -5.55
C VAL A 90 -1.93 6.85 -6.54
N SER A 91 -2.04 8.17 -6.40
CA SER A 91 -2.75 9.04 -7.35
C SER A 91 -1.84 9.60 -8.46
N GLY A 92 -0.57 9.18 -8.52
CA GLY A 92 0.37 9.68 -9.52
C GLY A 92 0.67 11.17 -9.36
N ARG A 93 0.87 11.62 -8.12
CA ARG A 93 1.33 12.97 -7.74
C ARG A 93 2.62 12.89 -6.90
N PRO A 94 3.70 12.26 -7.40
CA PRO A 94 4.89 11.94 -6.62
C PRO A 94 5.61 13.18 -6.08
N ALA A 95 5.58 14.32 -6.78
CA ALA A 95 6.17 15.56 -6.29
C ALA A 95 5.52 16.08 -4.99
N LEU A 96 4.19 16.00 -4.89
CA LEU A 96 3.46 16.37 -3.67
C LEU A 96 3.73 15.37 -2.53
N ALA A 97 3.79 14.08 -2.87
CA ALA A 97 4.12 13.04 -1.92
C ALA A 97 5.53 13.23 -1.32
N ARG A 98 6.54 13.50 -2.17
CA ARG A 98 7.92 13.78 -1.73
C ARG A 98 8.00 14.94 -0.76
N ALA A 99 7.32 16.06 -1.04
CA ALA A 99 7.33 17.22 -0.14
C ALA A 99 6.82 16.89 1.28
N LEU A 100 5.79 16.04 1.38
CA LEU A 100 5.26 15.58 2.66
C LEU A 100 6.21 14.60 3.36
N LEU A 101 6.87 13.71 2.60
CA LEU A 101 7.84 12.75 3.15
C LEU A 101 9.13 13.44 3.61
N ASP A 102 9.59 14.46 2.91
CA ASP A 102 10.71 15.30 3.35
C ASP A 102 10.40 15.97 4.69
N ARG A 103 9.15 16.44 4.86
CA ARG A 103 8.69 16.97 6.14
C ARG A 103 8.60 15.88 7.21
N LEU A 104 8.07 14.71 6.86
CA LEU A 104 7.97 13.59 7.78
C LEU A 104 9.35 13.14 8.30
N GLN A 105 10.36 13.11 7.44
CA GLN A 105 11.74 12.78 7.84
C GLN A 105 12.33 13.80 8.84
N GLN A 106 11.91 15.07 8.78
CA GLN A 106 12.33 16.07 9.77
C GLN A 106 11.62 15.87 11.12
N VAL A 107 10.39 15.36 11.11
CA VAL A 107 9.56 15.15 12.30
C VAL A 107 9.90 13.83 13.00
N ASP A 108 10.08 12.76 12.24
CA ASP A 108 10.34 11.40 12.74
C ASP A 108 11.37 10.65 11.86
N PRO A 109 12.68 10.92 12.08
CA PRO A 109 13.76 10.45 11.21
C PRO A 109 14.12 8.96 11.37
N LEU A 110 13.65 8.27 12.41
CA LEU A 110 14.14 6.94 12.80
C LEU A 110 13.15 5.79 12.57
N THR A 111 11.97 6.08 12.04
CA THR A 111 10.96 5.05 11.75
C THR A 111 11.19 4.42 10.38
N SER A 112 11.53 3.12 10.35
CA SER A 112 11.81 2.38 9.11
C SER A 112 10.62 2.37 8.12
N VAL A 113 9.39 2.43 8.63
CA VAL A 113 8.16 2.53 7.82
C VAL A 113 8.11 3.82 6.99
N ASN A 114 8.61 4.94 7.53
CA ASN A 114 8.65 6.22 6.80
C ASN A 114 9.62 6.15 5.61
N LEU A 115 10.72 5.40 5.77
CA LEU A 115 11.68 5.15 4.69
C LEU A 115 11.09 4.24 3.60
N ILE A 116 10.31 3.22 3.98
CA ILE A 116 9.58 2.38 3.02
C ILE A 116 8.69 3.26 2.14
N MET A 117 7.92 4.19 2.73
CA MET A 117 7.04 5.07 1.96
C MET A 117 7.80 5.97 0.98
N SER A 118 8.99 6.43 1.35
CA SER A 118 9.88 7.16 0.42
C SER A 118 10.30 6.26 -0.75
N GLY A 119 10.60 4.99 -0.48
CA GLY A 119 10.86 4.00 -1.51
C GLY A 119 9.67 3.74 -2.44
N MET A 120 8.46 3.59 -1.88
CA MET A 120 7.24 3.37 -2.66
C MET A 120 6.90 4.58 -3.54
N VAL A 121 7.04 5.81 -3.04
CA VAL A 121 6.81 7.01 -3.85
C VAL A 121 7.82 7.13 -4.99
N ALA A 122 9.09 6.77 -4.76
CA ALA A 122 10.09 6.72 -5.82
C ALA A 122 9.77 5.65 -6.87
N MET A 123 9.31 4.47 -6.45
CA MET A 123 8.81 3.41 -7.34
C MET A 123 7.64 3.90 -8.20
N PHE A 124 6.66 4.56 -7.59
CA PHE A 124 5.50 5.12 -8.28
C PHE A 124 5.85 6.18 -9.32
N ASP A 125 7.02 6.81 -9.19
CA ASP A 125 7.59 7.76 -10.16
C ASP A 125 8.52 7.06 -11.17
N GLY A 126 8.59 5.73 -11.16
CA GLY A 126 9.48 4.93 -12.02
C GLY A 126 10.95 4.99 -11.64
N ASN A 127 11.32 5.66 -10.55
CA ASN A 127 12.70 5.79 -10.07
C ASN A 127 13.10 4.63 -9.15
N TYR A 128 13.17 3.43 -9.71
CA TYR A 128 13.56 2.21 -8.99
C TYR A 128 14.95 2.29 -8.32
N PRO A 129 15.99 2.93 -8.91
CA PRO A 129 17.28 3.11 -8.21
C PRO A 129 17.17 3.91 -6.90
N GLU A 130 16.36 4.97 -6.88
CA GLU A 130 16.08 5.72 -5.66
C GLU A 130 15.24 4.87 -4.68
N ALA A 131 14.25 4.13 -5.19
CA ALA A 131 13.43 3.24 -4.37
C ALA A 131 14.27 2.17 -3.65
N LEU A 132 15.28 1.61 -4.33
CA LEU A 132 16.25 0.69 -3.75
C LEU A 132 17.05 1.33 -2.63
N THR A 133 17.51 2.57 -2.82
CA THR A 133 18.28 3.30 -1.81
C THR A 133 17.47 3.50 -0.53
N TRP A 134 16.20 3.91 -0.66
CA TRP A 134 15.32 4.11 0.49
C TRP A 134 14.98 2.80 1.21
N THR A 135 14.61 1.76 0.47
CA THR A 135 14.26 0.46 1.05
C THR A 135 15.46 -0.25 1.67
N GLN A 136 16.66 -0.10 1.10
CA GLN A 136 17.91 -0.61 1.70
C GLN A 136 18.19 0.05 3.05
N ARG A 137 18.00 1.37 3.16
CA ARG A 137 18.12 2.07 4.45
C ARG A 137 17.06 1.60 5.45
N ALA A 138 15.84 1.33 4.99
CA ALA A 138 14.78 0.79 5.85
C ALA A 138 15.13 -0.59 6.42
N VAL A 139 15.71 -1.47 5.59
CA VAL A 139 16.23 -2.78 6.03
C VAL A 139 17.38 -2.63 7.02
N ALA A 140 18.26 -1.65 6.83
CA ALA A 140 19.40 -1.43 7.73
C ALA A 140 18.99 -0.97 9.14
N ILE A 141 17.83 -0.30 9.30
CA ILE A 141 17.32 0.12 10.61
C ILE A 141 16.86 -1.09 11.45
N ASP A 142 16.10 -1.99 10.85
CA ASP A 142 15.64 -3.22 11.50
C ASP A 142 15.72 -4.41 10.53
N PRO A 143 16.87 -5.11 10.50
CA PRO A 143 17.07 -6.24 9.60
C PRO A 143 16.17 -7.44 9.89
N ALA A 144 15.60 -7.54 11.10
CA ALA A 144 14.72 -8.64 11.47
C ALA A 144 13.28 -8.40 11.00
N ASN A 145 12.88 -7.14 10.79
CA ASN A 145 11.53 -6.81 10.35
C ASN A 145 11.26 -7.35 8.94
N PRO A 146 10.21 -8.16 8.73
CA PRO A 146 9.89 -8.71 7.42
C PRO A 146 9.36 -7.64 6.44
N THR A 147 8.76 -6.55 6.92
CA THR A 147 8.11 -5.56 6.04
C THR A 147 9.13 -4.77 5.20
N PRO A 148 10.19 -4.15 5.76
CA PRO A 148 11.23 -3.51 4.94
C PRO A 148 11.95 -4.49 4.00
N ARG A 149 12.21 -5.73 4.46
CA ARG A 149 12.86 -6.75 3.64
C ARG A 149 12.02 -7.12 2.43
N MET A 150 10.72 -7.34 2.62
CA MET A 150 9.83 -7.65 1.51
C MET A 150 9.71 -6.48 0.53
N MET A 151 9.57 -5.25 1.03
CA MET A 151 9.53 -4.06 0.17
C MET A 151 10.83 -3.88 -0.61
N HIS A 152 11.98 -4.09 0.02
CA HIS A 152 13.27 -4.05 -0.67
C HIS A 152 13.40 -5.15 -1.73
N ALA A 153 12.96 -6.38 -1.41
CA ALA A 153 12.97 -7.49 -2.34
C ALA A 153 12.10 -7.24 -3.58
N MET A 154 10.95 -6.58 -3.40
CA MET A 154 10.10 -6.12 -4.49
C MET A 154 10.81 -5.09 -5.38
N MET A 155 11.48 -4.10 -4.77
CA MET A 155 12.23 -3.10 -5.52
C MET A 155 13.40 -3.71 -6.29
N LEU A 156 14.08 -4.72 -5.70
CA LEU A 156 15.13 -5.48 -6.37
C LEU A 156 14.57 -6.20 -7.59
N ALA A 157 13.47 -6.93 -7.44
CA ALA A 157 12.85 -7.66 -8.53
C ALA A 157 12.40 -6.74 -9.67
N ALA A 158 11.75 -5.62 -9.35
CA ALA A 158 11.28 -4.66 -10.34
C ALA A 158 12.43 -3.89 -11.02
N ASN A 159 13.55 -3.66 -10.32
CA ASN A 159 14.76 -3.06 -10.90
C ASN A 159 15.67 -4.07 -11.64
N GLY A 160 15.19 -5.29 -11.91
CA GLY A 160 15.93 -6.32 -12.66
C GLY A 160 16.89 -7.18 -11.82
N HIS A 161 17.05 -6.91 -10.52
CA HIS A 161 17.82 -7.73 -9.57
C HIS A 161 16.97 -8.89 -9.03
N ARG A 162 16.37 -9.66 -9.95
CA ARG A 162 15.37 -10.69 -9.64
C ARG A 162 15.88 -11.76 -8.69
N ASP A 163 17.10 -12.24 -8.89
CA ASP A 163 17.67 -13.32 -8.07
C ASP A 163 17.91 -12.88 -6.62
N GLU A 164 18.39 -11.64 -6.43
CA GLU A 164 18.60 -11.05 -5.10
C GLU A 164 17.26 -10.83 -4.38
N GLY A 165 16.26 -10.31 -5.09
CA GLY A 165 14.90 -10.16 -4.58
C GLY A 165 14.28 -11.50 -4.18
N LEU A 166 14.39 -12.52 -5.04
CA LEU A 166 13.92 -13.89 -4.76
C LEU A 166 14.56 -14.49 -3.50
N ALA A 167 15.89 -14.37 -3.37
CA ALA A 167 16.60 -14.88 -2.20
C ALA A 167 16.12 -14.21 -0.90
N MET A 168 15.84 -12.91 -0.94
CA MET A 168 15.31 -12.18 0.21
C MET A 168 13.85 -12.57 0.53
N LEU A 169 12.99 -12.75 -0.48
CA LEU A 169 11.61 -13.23 -0.29
C LEU A 169 11.57 -14.62 0.33
N ASP A 170 12.45 -15.54 -0.09
CA ASP A 170 12.57 -16.87 0.54
C ASP A 170 12.99 -16.78 2.01
N GLY A 171 13.86 -15.82 2.33
CA GLY A 171 14.22 -15.50 3.71
C GLY A 171 13.00 -15.09 4.52
N VAL A 172 12.23 -14.12 4.03
CA VAL A 172 11.00 -13.63 4.69
C VAL A 172 9.97 -14.75 4.84
N GLY A 173 9.76 -15.58 3.81
CA GLY A 173 8.77 -16.66 3.84
C GLY A 173 9.10 -17.79 4.84
N ARG A 174 10.36 -17.91 5.28
CA ARG A 174 10.76 -18.85 6.34
C ARG A 174 10.52 -18.29 7.75
N ASP A 175 10.41 -16.97 7.88
CA ASP A 175 10.20 -16.34 9.18
C ASP A 175 8.72 -16.45 9.57
N THR A 176 8.44 -16.94 10.78
CA THR A 176 7.08 -16.97 11.31
C THR A 176 6.67 -15.55 11.74
N SER A 177 5.94 -14.85 10.88
CA SER A 177 5.35 -13.55 11.21
C SER A 177 3.81 -13.61 11.20
N PRO A 178 3.14 -13.07 12.23
CA PRO A 178 1.69 -12.96 12.24
C PRO A 178 1.17 -11.87 11.28
N MET A 179 2.05 -10.98 10.79
CA MET A 179 1.68 -9.85 9.93
C MET A 179 1.25 -10.34 8.54
N ALA A 180 0.13 -9.82 8.04
CA ALA A 180 -0.41 -10.26 6.76
C ALA A 180 0.54 -9.98 5.59
N TRP A 181 1.33 -8.91 5.69
CA TRP A 181 2.43 -8.59 4.77
C TRP A 181 3.37 -9.77 4.51
N ALA A 182 3.86 -10.44 5.56
CA ALA A 182 4.77 -11.57 5.39
C ALA A 182 4.15 -12.75 4.63
N ARG A 183 2.81 -12.84 4.57
CA ARG A 183 2.09 -13.88 3.83
C ARG A 183 2.10 -13.66 2.31
N LEU A 184 2.45 -12.46 1.84
CA LEU A 184 2.61 -12.18 0.41
C LEU A 184 3.97 -12.62 -0.13
N ALA A 185 4.99 -12.76 0.72
CA ALA A 185 6.33 -13.12 0.27
C ALA A 185 6.39 -14.47 -0.47
N PRO A 186 5.75 -15.56 0.00
CA PRO A 186 5.71 -16.82 -0.73
C PRO A 186 4.98 -16.71 -2.09
N ALA A 187 3.89 -15.94 -2.15
CA ALA A 187 3.15 -15.70 -3.39
C ALA A 187 4.01 -15.00 -4.43
N MET A 188 4.65 -13.89 -4.03
CA MET A 188 5.55 -13.16 -4.91
C MET A 188 6.75 -14.02 -5.34
N ALA A 189 7.33 -14.81 -4.43
CA ALA A 189 8.44 -15.68 -4.78
C ALA A 189 8.05 -16.77 -5.79
N CYS A 190 6.86 -17.37 -5.65
CA CYS A 190 6.33 -18.31 -6.64
C CYS A 190 6.09 -17.63 -8.00
N ALA A 191 5.49 -16.43 -7.99
CA ALA A 191 5.22 -15.65 -9.19
C ALA A 191 6.52 -15.26 -9.93
N LEU A 192 7.51 -14.76 -9.19
CA LEU A 192 8.84 -14.46 -9.71
C LEU A 192 9.62 -15.71 -10.11
N ARG A 193 9.15 -16.94 -9.85
CA ARG A 193 9.71 -18.17 -10.45
C ARG A 193 8.90 -18.69 -11.64
N GLY A 194 7.75 -18.08 -11.93
CA GLY A 194 6.79 -18.61 -12.91
C GLY A 194 6.10 -19.89 -12.42
N GLU A 195 6.11 -20.17 -11.12
CA GLU A 195 5.55 -21.39 -10.54
C GLU A 195 4.03 -21.26 -10.36
N HIS A 196 3.31 -21.33 -11.48
CA HIS A 196 1.87 -21.08 -11.54
C HIS A 196 1.07 -21.92 -10.52
N ASP A 197 1.19 -23.25 -10.55
CA ASP A 197 0.42 -24.13 -9.66
C ASP A 197 0.75 -23.90 -8.18
N LYS A 198 2.01 -23.58 -7.87
CA LYS A 198 2.41 -23.26 -6.49
C LYS A 198 1.85 -21.92 -6.04
N LEU A 199 1.82 -20.91 -6.93
CA LEU A 199 1.18 -19.63 -6.65
C LEU A 199 -0.28 -19.84 -6.24
N LEU A 200 -1.03 -20.64 -7.01
CA LEU A 200 -2.43 -20.94 -6.70
C LEU A 200 -2.60 -21.64 -5.35
N GLY A 201 -1.65 -22.50 -4.97
CA GLY A 201 -1.64 -23.16 -3.65
C GLY A 201 -1.34 -22.22 -2.48
N VAL A 202 -0.44 -21.24 -2.65
CA VAL A 202 -0.07 -20.30 -1.58
C VAL A 202 -1.04 -19.13 -1.44
N VAL A 203 -1.76 -18.76 -2.51
CA VAL A 203 -2.78 -17.71 -2.46
C VAL A 203 -4.10 -18.28 -1.92
N THR A 204 -4.15 -18.41 -0.58
CA THR A 204 -5.29 -18.99 0.14
C THR A 204 -6.56 -18.13 0.04
N PRO A 205 -7.76 -18.68 0.31
CA PRO A 205 -9.00 -17.91 0.38
C PRO A 205 -8.91 -16.72 1.33
N GLU A 206 -8.22 -16.86 2.46
CA GLU A 206 -8.02 -15.78 3.44
C GLU A 206 -7.17 -14.65 2.88
N LEU A 207 -6.10 -14.96 2.13
CA LEU A 207 -5.27 -13.94 1.49
C LEU A 207 -6.03 -13.22 0.39
N ARG A 208 -6.80 -13.96 -0.43
CA ARG A 208 -7.69 -13.36 -1.43
C ARG A 208 -8.72 -12.44 -0.79
N ALA A 209 -9.32 -12.88 0.32
CA ALA A 209 -10.28 -12.07 1.07
C ALA A 209 -9.62 -10.82 1.67
N ALA A 210 -8.40 -10.94 2.21
CA ALA A 210 -7.66 -9.79 2.76
C ALA A 210 -7.33 -8.77 1.66
N ALA A 211 -6.94 -9.22 0.47
CA ALA A 211 -6.70 -8.35 -0.67
C ALA A 211 -7.94 -7.56 -1.09
N GLN A 212 -9.16 -8.08 -0.87
CA GLN A 212 -10.37 -7.30 -1.13
C GLN A 212 -10.54 -6.10 -0.18
N TRP A 213 -9.76 -5.99 0.89
CA TRP A 213 -9.86 -4.90 1.87
C TRP A 213 -8.68 -3.92 1.84
N ASP A 214 -7.66 -4.21 1.05
CA ASP A 214 -6.41 -3.47 1.06
C ASP A 214 -5.88 -3.33 -0.37
N GLU A 215 -5.55 -2.10 -0.74
CA GLU A 215 -5.20 -1.81 -2.12
C GLU A 215 -3.78 -2.26 -2.48
N ILE A 216 -2.87 -2.32 -1.49
CA ILE A 216 -1.51 -2.82 -1.69
C ILE A 216 -1.54 -4.34 -1.90
N PHE A 217 -2.33 -5.05 -1.11
CA PHE A 217 -2.50 -6.49 -1.25
C PHE A 217 -3.20 -6.83 -2.57
N SER A 218 -4.20 -6.03 -2.95
CA SER A 218 -4.82 -6.11 -4.27
C SER A 218 -3.78 -5.98 -5.36
N TRP A 219 -3.03 -4.87 -5.42
CA TRP A 219 -2.07 -4.69 -6.52
C TRP A 219 -0.98 -5.77 -6.51
N TRP A 220 -0.48 -6.22 -5.35
CA TRP A 220 0.65 -7.18 -5.34
C TRP A 220 0.21 -8.57 -5.76
N LEU A 221 -1.01 -8.96 -5.40
CA LEU A 221 -1.58 -10.19 -5.97
C LEU A 221 -1.80 -10.03 -7.47
N ALA A 222 -2.18 -8.83 -7.93
CA ALA A 222 -2.31 -8.56 -9.35
C ALA A 222 -0.97 -8.75 -10.09
N ASP A 223 0.13 -8.23 -9.54
CA ASP A 223 1.50 -8.47 -10.04
C ASP A 223 1.85 -9.96 -10.05
N CYS A 224 1.51 -10.68 -8.97
CA CYS A 224 1.76 -12.12 -8.89
C CYS A 224 1.07 -12.88 -10.03
N PHE A 225 -0.22 -12.60 -10.27
CA PHE A 225 -1.00 -13.24 -11.33
C PHE A 225 -0.53 -12.81 -12.72
N ALA A 226 -0.12 -11.55 -12.90
CA ALA A 226 0.44 -11.07 -14.15
C ALA A 226 1.73 -11.84 -14.51
N LEU A 227 2.63 -12.03 -13.55
CA LEU A 227 3.89 -12.75 -13.72
C LEU A 227 3.73 -14.23 -14.14
N VAL A 228 2.65 -14.89 -13.74
CA VAL A 228 2.32 -16.28 -14.14
C VAL A 228 1.35 -16.36 -15.32
N ASN A 229 1.05 -15.22 -15.97
CA ASN A 229 0.17 -15.11 -17.13
C ASN A 229 -1.32 -15.45 -16.85
N GLU A 230 -1.75 -15.32 -15.59
CA GLU A 230 -3.16 -15.38 -15.17
C GLU A 230 -3.82 -14.01 -15.33
N ARG A 231 -4.01 -13.61 -16.59
CA ARG A 231 -4.34 -12.22 -16.95
C ARG A 231 -5.67 -11.72 -16.40
N ASP A 232 -6.71 -12.56 -16.45
CA ASP A 232 -8.04 -12.17 -15.95
C ASP A 232 -8.02 -11.94 -14.45
N ALA A 233 -7.39 -12.84 -13.68
CA ALA A 233 -7.24 -12.68 -12.24
C ALA A 233 -6.39 -11.45 -11.89
N ALA A 234 -5.32 -11.20 -12.64
CA ALA A 234 -4.50 -10.00 -12.45
C ALA A 234 -5.34 -8.71 -12.65
N ILE A 235 -6.15 -8.66 -13.71
CA ILE A 235 -7.01 -7.50 -13.97
C ILE A 235 -8.10 -7.35 -12.90
N ASP A 236 -8.70 -8.44 -12.40
CA ASP A 236 -9.66 -8.39 -11.29
C ASP A 236 -9.08 -7.68 -10.06
N PHE A 237 -7.85 -8.03 -9.68
CA PHE A 237 -7.18 -7.42 -8.53
C PHE A 237 -6.76 -5.97 -8.79
N PHE A 238 -6.35 -5.61 -10.01
CA PHE A 238 -6.10 -4.19 -10.34
C PHE A 238 -7.38 -3.36 -10.34
N GLU A 239 -8.50 -3.89 -10.84
CA GLU A 239 -9.79 -3.22 -10.74
C GLU A 239 -10.13 -2.92 -9.27
N ARG A 240 -9.86 -3.88 -8.37
CA ARG A 240 -10.03 -3.66 -6.94
C ARG A 240 -9.10 -2.56 -6.40
N ALA A 241 -7.82 -2.56 -6.75
CA ALA A 241 -6.90 -1.51 -6.31
C ALA A 241 -7.33 -0.11 -6.79
N VAL A 242 -7.85 0.00 -8.02
CA VAL A 242 -8.39 1.24 -8.58
C VAL A 242 -9.61 1.74 -7.79
N GLU A 243 -10.46 0.84 -7.28
CA GLU A 243 -11.60 1.21 -6.42
C GLU A 243 -11.18 1.88 -5.11
N PHE A 244 -10.00 1.54 -4.58
CA PHE A 244 -9.39 2.20 -3.43
C PHE A 244 -8.63 3.48 -3.78
N GLY A 245 -8.61 3.88 -5.05
CA GLY A 245 -7.95 5.10 -5.50
C GLY A 245 -6.53 4.90 -6.05
N PHE A 246 -6.12 3.67 -6.38
CA PHE A 246 -4.87 3.47 -7.11
C PHE A 246 -5.03 3.89 -8.57
N ILE A 247 -4.87 5.18 -8.84
CA ILE A 247 -5.10 5.81 -10.14
C ILE A 247 -3.81 6.40 -10.74
N ASN A 248 -2.64 5.94 -10.31
CA ASN A 248 -1.35 6.36 -10.86
C ASN A 248 -1.20 5.84 -12.30
N LEU A 249 -1.67 6.64 -13.25
CA LEU A 249 -1.66 6.28 -14.67
C LEU A 249 -0.25 5.99 -15.20
N PRO A 250 0.78 6.85 -15.00
CA PRO A 250 2.14 6.54 -15.48
C PRO A 250 2.67 5.20 -14.96
N TRP A 251 2.48 4.90 -13.68
CA TRP A 251 2.97 3.66 -13.11
C TRP A 251 2.28 2.42 -13.70
N LEU A 252 0.94 2.42 -13.75
CA LEU A 252 0.16 1.31 -14.29
C LEU A 252 0.39 1.08 -15.79
N SER A 253 0.61 2.15 -16.56
CA SER A 253 0.72 2.07 -18.03
C SER A 253 2.16 1.90 -18.53
N GLU A 254 3.16 2.35 -17.78
CA GLU A 254 4.54 2.42 -18.26
C GLU A 254 5.54 1.82 -17.26
N TYR A 255 5.50 2.23 -16.00
CA TYR A 255 6.62 1.99 -15.08
C TYR A 255 6.62 0.61 -14.43
N GLU A 256 5.45 0.00 -14.17
CA GLU A 256 5.41 -1.30 -13.50
C GLU A 256 5.83 -2.44 -14.44
N PRO A 257 7.02 -3.05 -14.28
CA PRO A 257 7.53 -4.06 -15.21
C PRO A 257 6.66 -5.31 -15.27
N PHE A 258 5.94 -5.65 -14.20
CA PHE A 258 5.15 -6.89 -14.14
C PHE A 258 3.86 -6.83 -14.98
N LEU A 259 3.45 -5.65 -15.46
CA LEU A 259 2.21 -5.48 -16.24
C LEU A 259 2.41 -5.56 -17.76
N ALA A 260 3.63 -5.84 -18.23
CA ALA A 260 3.94 -5.85 -19.65
C ALA A 260 2.99 -6.76 -20.47
N ASN A 261 2.59 -7.91 -19.93
CA ASN A 261 1.67 -8.84 -20.60
C ASN A 261 0.18 -8.45 -20.50
N LEU A 262 -0.18 -7.47 -19.67
CA LEU A 262 -1.55 -6.98 -19.53
C LEU A 262 -1.85 -5.76 -20.39
N ARG A 263 -0.83 -4.95 -20.73
CA ARG A 263 -1.03 -3.65 -21.42
C ARG A 263 -1.74 -3.74 -22.77
N GLY A 264 -1.67 -4.89 -23.45
CA GLY A 264 -2.39 -5.15 -24.69
C GLY A 264 -3.78 -5.76 -24.52
N GLU A 265 -4.16 -6.17 -23.31
CA GLU A 265 -5.43 -6.86 -23.06
C GLU A 265 -6.61 -5.89 -23.16
N PRO A 266 -7.67 -6.22 -23.93
CA PRO A 266 -8.80 -5.31 -24.13
C PRO A 266 -9.46 -4.86 -22.81
N ARG A 267 -9.49 -5.71 -21.79
CA ARG A 267 -10.05 -5.38 -20.48
C ARG A 267 -9.14 -4.41 -19.71
N PHE A 268 -7.83 -4.61 -19.75
CA PHE A 268 -6.86 -3.71 -19.12
C PHE A 268 -6.85 -2.33 -19.81
N VAL A 269 -6.96 -2.28 -21.14
CA VAL A 269 -7.10 -1.02 -21.89
C VAL A 269 -8.32 -0.22 -21.42
N ARG A 270 -9.48 -0.87 -21.26
CA ARG A 270 -10.70 -0.23 -20.71
C ARG A 270 -10.52 0.23 -19.27
N LEU A 271 -9.84 -0.55 -18.43
CA LEU A 271 -9.49 -0.13 -17.08
C LEU A 271 -8.63 1.14 -17.11
N MET A 272 -7.66 1.21 -18.02
CA MET A 272 -6.76 2.36 -18.14
C MET A 272 -7.46 3.63 -18.63
N GLU A 273 -8.52 3.50 -19.44
CA GLU A 273 -9.39 4.64 -19.78
C GLU A 273 -10.13 5.19 -18.55
N ARG A 274 -10.63 4.32 -17.67
CA ARG A 274 -11.25 4.72 -16.40
C ARG A 274 -10.24 5.40 -15.49
N VAL A 275 -9.06 4.79 -15.33
CA VAL A 275 -7.96 5.33 -14.52
C VAL A 275 -7.53 6.69 -15.05
N ARG A 276 -7.37 6.86 -16.37
CA ARG A 276 -7.01 8.16 -16.97
C ARG A 276 -7.99 9.25 -16.59
N ARG A 277 -9.30 9.01 -16.72
CA ARG A 277 -10.33 9.99 -16.34
C ARG A 277 -10.25 10.35 -14.86
N ALA A 278 -10.09 9.36 -13.99
CA ALA A 278 -9.95 9.58 -12.55
C ALA A 278 -8.66 10.35 -12.21
N TRP A 279 -7.55 10.00 -12.85
CA TRP A 279 -6.24 10.63 -12.67
C TRP A 279 -6.24 12.10 -13.12
N GLU A 280 -6.88 12.42 -14.25
CA GLU A 280 -7.05 13.79 -14.75
C GLU A 280 -7.98 14.62 -13.84
N ALA A 281 -9.04 13.99 -13.31
CA ALA A 281 -9.98 14.63 -12.40
C ALA A 281 -9.49 14.73 -10.96
N PHE A 282 -8.36 14.09 -10.61
CA PHE A 282 -7.84 14.11 -9.24
C PHE A 282 -7.32 15.50 -8.87
N GLU A 283 -8.07 16.17 -8.00
CA GLU A 283 -7.67 17.44 -7.39
C GLU A 283 -6.80 17.20 -6.15
N PRO A 284 -5.52 17.58 -6.21
CA PRO A 284 -4.58 17.34 -5.12
C PRO A 284 -4.86 18.15 -3.88
#